data_AF-A0ABD0QRU1-F1
#
_entry.id   AF-A0ABD0QRU1-F1
#
_cell.length_a   1.000
_cell.length_b   1.000
_cell.length_c   1.000
_cell.angle_alpha   90.00
_cell.angle_beta   90.00
_cell.angle_gamma   90.00
#
_symmetry.space_group_name_H-M   'P 1'
#
loop_
_entity.id
_entity.type
_entity.pdbx_description
1 polymer ?
#
loop_
_entity_poly.entity_id
_entity_poly.type
_entity_poly.pdbx_seq_one_letter_code
_entity_poly.pdbx_strand_id
1 'polypeptide(L)' 'MVTTEREYVRSLRYIIDNYFPEMERADLPQDLRGKRSVIFGNLEKLVDFHSQYFLKELESCCNHPLRVSHCFLRH' A
#
# COMPACT_ATOMS: atom_id res chain seq x y z
N MET A 1 16.24 2.30 2.36
CA MET A 1 14.97 2.70 2.98
C MET A 1 14.01 3.32 1.97
N VAL A 2 14.34 4.44 1.31
CA VAL A 2 13.43 5.03 0.29
C VAL A 2 13.20 4.11 -0.90
N THR A 3 14.24 3.47 -1.43
CA THR A 3 14.09 2.52 -2.55
C THR A 3 13.19 1.34 -2.18
N THR A 4 13.38 0.77 -0.99
CA THR A 4 12.55 -0.34 -0.51
C THR A 4 11.11 0.09 -0.26
N GLU A 5 10.88 1.33 0.19
CA GLU A 5 9.54 1.90 0.34
C GLU A 5 8.84 2.11 -1.02
N ARG A 6 9.58 2.59 -2.03
CA ARG A 6 9.03 2.72 -3.40
C ARG A 6 8.59 1.38 -3.95
N GLU A 7 9.42 0.35 -3.79
CA GLU A 7 9.05 -1.00 -4.23
C GLU A 7 7.87 -1.56 -3.44
N TYR A 8 7.81 -1.32 -2.12
CA TYR A 8 6.66 -1.68 -1.31
C TYR A 8 5.35 -1.03 -1.83
N VAL A 9 5.34 0.28 -2.04
CA VAL A 9 4.18 1.01 -2.60
C VAL A 9 3.78 0.46 -3.98
N ARG A 10 4.76 0.13 -4.83
CA ARG A 10 4.50 -0.47 -6.15
C ARG A 10 3.86 -1.85 -6.01
N SER A 11 4.34 -2.69 -5.11
CA SER A 11 3.75 -4.00 -4.83
C SER A 11 2.32 -3.88 -4.29
N LEU A 12 2.05 -2.93 -3.40
CA LEU A 12 0.68 -2.72 -2.90
C LEU A 12 -0.26 -2.29 -4.03
N ARG A 13 0.15 -1.34 -4.87
CA ARG A 13 -0.63 -0.91 -6.04
C ARG A 13 -0.87 -2.04 -7.03
N TYR A 14 0.15 -2.88 -7.26
CA TYR A 14 -0.02 -4.05 -8.12
C TYR A 14 -1.15 -4.96 -7.63
N ILE A 15 -1.29 -5.15 -6.31
CA ILE A 15 -2.40 -5.94 -5.76
C ILE A 15 -3.75 -5.29 -6.05
N ILE A 16 -3.86 -3.98 -5.83
CA ILE A 16 -5.09 -3.22 -6.14
C ILE A 16 -5.42 -3.33 -7.63
N ASP A 17 -4.45 -3.08 -8.50
CA ASP A 17 -4.69 -2.95 -9.94
C ASP A 17 -4.96 -4.30 -10.61
N ASN A 18 -4.42 -5.40 -10.08
CA ASN A 18 -4.45 -6.72 -10.74
C ASN A 18 -5.27 -7.78 -10.02
N TYR A 19 -5.45 -7.71 -8.70
CA TYR A 19 -6.19 -8.74 -7.95
C TYR A 19 -7.55 -8.28 -7.45
N PHE A 20 -7.76 -6.97 -7.25
CA PHE A 20 -9.09 -6.49 -6.88
C PHE A 20 -10.12 -6.72 -7.99
N PRO A 21 -9.82 -6.43 -9.27
CA PRO A 21 -10.77 -6.70 -10.35
C PRO A 21 -11.13 -8.18 -10.46
N GLU A 22 -10.19 -9.08 -10.13
CA GLU A 22 -10.41 -10.52 -10.17
C GLU A 22 -11.48 -10.99 -9.16
N MET A 23 -11.67 -10.26 -8.06
CA MET A 23 -12.72 -10.55 -7.07
C MET A 23 -14.13 -10.12 -7.50
N GLU A 24 -14.25 -9.39 -8.60
CA GLU A 24 -15.53 -8.94 -9.17
C GLU A 24 -15.91 -9.75 -10.42
N ARG A 25 -15.12 -10.76 -10.79
CA ARG A 25 -15.37 -11.61 -11.94
C ARG A 25 -16.63 -12.47 -11.77
N ALA A 26 -17.39 -12.60 -12.85
CA ALA A 26 -18.63 -13.38 -12.86
C ALA A 26 -18.42 -14.89 -12.60
N ASP A 27 -17.26 -15.42 -13.00
CA ASP A 27 -16.85 -16.82 -12.84
C ASP A 27 -16.11 -17.08 -11.51
N LEU A 28 -16.04 -16.10 -10.59
CA LEU A 28 -15.42 -16.28 -9.30
C LEU A 28 -16.14 -17.38 -8.49
N PRO A 29 -15.39 -18.31 -7.87
CA PRO A 29 -15.94 -19.34 -6.97
C PRO A 29 -16.84 -18.73 -5.89
N GLN A 30 -17.96 -19.38 -5.61
CA GLN A 30 -18.99 -18.87 -4.71
C GLN A 30 -18.43 -18.53 -3.31
N ASP A 31 -17.50 -19.34 -2.81
CA ASP A 31 -16.88 -19.16 -1.49
C ASP A 31 -16.05 -17.87 -1.38
N LEU A 32 -15.61 -17.31 -2.52
CA LEU A 32 -14.81 -16.08 -2.59
C LEU A 32 -15.65 -14.82 -2.86
N ARG A 33 -16.92 -14.97 -3.30
CA ARG A 33 -17.78 -13.82 -3.62
C ARG A 33 -18.04 -12.95 -2.40
N GLY A 34 -17.85 -11.65 -2.55
CA GLY A 34 -18.00 -10.68 -1.46
C GLY A 34 -16.92 -10.77 -0.37
N LYS A 35 -15.89 -11.61 -0.52
CA LYS A 35 -14.80 -11.76 0.46
C LYS A 35 -13.63 -10.80 0.23
N ARG A 36 -13.74 -9.86 -0.71
CA ARG A 36 -12.68 -8.88 -1.03
C ARG A 36 -12.12 -8.19 0.22
N SER A 37 -12.99 -7.70 1.11
CA SER A 37 -12.57 -7.03 2.35
C SER A 37 -11.94 -7.96 3.39
N VAL A 38 -12.26 -9.26 3.37
CA VAL A 38 -11.66 -10.25 4.27
C VAL A 38 -10.28 -10.65 3.79
N ILE A 39 -10.11 -10.85 2.47
CA ILE A 39 -8.85 -11.27 1.86
C ILE A 39 -7.82 -10.15 1.88
N PHE A 40 -8.23 -8.93 1.52
CA PHE A 40 -7.32 -7.79 1.41
C PHE A 40 -7.34 -6.86 2.62
N GLY A 41 -8.29 -7.00 3.54
CA GLY A 41 -8.33 -6.19 4.76
C GLY A 41 -8.35 -4.69 4.47
N ASN A 42 -7.42 -3.97 5.09
CA ASN A 42 -7.26 -2.52 4.97
C ASN A 42 -6.25 -2.08 3.88
N LEU A 43 -5.97 -2.92 2.89
CA LEU A 43 -4.91 -2.68 1.90
C LEU A 43 -5.05 -1.33 1.18
N GLU A 44 -6.26 -0.92 0.79
CA GLU A 44 -6.51 0.39 0.17
C GLU A 44 -6.02 1.54 1.06
N LYS A 45 -6.32 1.49 2.36
CA LYS A 45 -5.87 2.49 3.33
C LYS A 45 -4.34 2.51 3.47
N LEU A 46 -3.70 1.35 3.42
CA LEU A 46 -2.25 1.24 3.46
C LEU A 46 -1.61 1.83 2.18
N VAL A 47 -2.13 1.50 1.00
CA VAL A 47 -1.66 2.06 -0.27
C VAL A 47 -1.77 3.58 -0.25
N ASP A 48 -2.91 4.11 0.20
CA ASP A 48 -3.15 5.55 0.27
C ASP A 48 -2.17 6.22 1.23
N PHE A 49 -2.05 5.71 2.45
CA PHE A 49 -1.12 6.27 3.44
C PHE A 49 0.33 6.26 2.94
N HIS A 50 0.81 5.10 2.50
CA HIS A 50 2.20 4.93 2.12
C HIS A 50 2.55 5.72 0.85
N SER A 51 1.65 5.74 -0.14
CA SER A 51 1.93 6.41 -1.40
C SER A 51 1.71 7.92 -1.37
N GLN A 52 0.75 8.40 -0.60
CA GLN A 52 0.39 9.82 -0.58
C GLN A 52 1.16 10.63 0.46
N TYR A 53 1.57 10.00 1.57
CA TYR A 53 2.19 10.68 2.71
C TYR A 53 3.58 10.11 3.03
N PHE A 54 3.65 8.85 3.46
CA PHE A 54 4.86 8.31 4.08
C PHE A 54 6.06 8.26 3.14
N LEU A 55 5.89 7.75 1.90
CA LEU A 55 6.96 7.70 0.92
C LEU A 55 7.52 9.11 0.61
N LYS A 56 6.65 10.11 0.47
CA LYS A 56 7.07 11.49 0.19
C LYS A 56 7.85 12.09 1.36
N GLU A 57 7.41 11.82 2.60
CA GLU A 57 8.14 12.24 3.80
C GLU A 57 9.52 11.57 3.88
N LEU A 58 9.61 10.27 3.59
CA LEU A 58 10.89 9.57 3.54
C LEU A 58 11.82 10.10 2.44
N GLU A 59 11.30 10.39 1.24
CA GLU A 59 12.06 11.01 0.15
C GLU A 59 12.60 12.39 0.54
N SER A 60 11.82 13.19 1.27
CA SER A 60 12.26 14.50 1.77
C SER A 60 13.41 14.40 2.80
N CYS A 61 13.53 13.24 3.46
CA CYS A 61 14.59 12.96 4.42
C CYS A 61 15.88 12.41 3.78
N CYS A 62 15.90 12.11 2.48
CA CYS A 62 17.10 11.62 1.78
C CYS A 62 18.33 12.51 2.02
N ASN A 63 18.14 13.82 2.08
CA ASN A 63 19.22 14.80 2.30
C ASN A 63 19.48 15.08 3.79
N HIS A 64 18.64 14.58 4.69
CA HIS A 64 18.70 14.82 6.15
C HIS A 64 18.31 13.55 6.93
N PRO A 65 19.19 12.53 6.98
CA PRO A 65 18.85 11.19 7.47
C PRO A 65 18.40 11.15 8.93
N LEU A 66 18.83 12.10 9.77
CA LEU A 66 18.39 12.19 11.17
C LEU A 66 16.89 12.50 11.31
N ARG A 67 16.26 13.10 10.29
CA ARG A 67 14.83 13.44 10.28
C ARG A 67 13.93 12.24 10.04
N VAL A 68 14.48 11.11 9.61
CA VAL A 68 13.72 9.87 9.37
C VAL A 68 12.96 9.44 10.63
N SER A 69 13.58 9.54 11.81
CA SER A 69 12.94 9.19 13.09
C SER A 69 11.65 9.99 13.33
N HIS A 70 11.62 11.26 12.95
CA HIS A 70 10.44 12.12 13.08
C HIS A 70 9.30 11.70 12.12
N CYS A 71 9.60 11.15 10.95
CA CYS A 71 8.57 10.61 10.05
C CYS A 71 7.79 9.47 10.72
N PHE A 72 8.48 8.58 11.45
CA PHE A 72 7.84 7.47 12.15
C PHE A 72 7.08 7.91 13.40
N LEU A 73 7.51 8.96 14.10
CA LEU A 73 6.81 9.45 15.30
C LEU A 73 5.55 10.26 15.00
N ARG A 74 5.37 10.69 13.76
CA ARG A 74 4.24 11.54 13.34
C ARG A 74 2.96 10.74 13.06
N HIS A 75 3.07 9.44 12.82
CA HIS A 75 1.99 8.53 12.41
C HIS A 75 1.95 7.29 13.29
#